data_AF-A0A0D7AM78-F1
#
_entry.id   AF-A0A0D7AM78-F1
#
_cell.length_a   1.000
_cell.length_b   1.000
_cell.length_c   1.000
_cell.angle_alpha   90.00
_cell.angle_beta   90.00
_cell.angle_gamma   90.00
#
_symmetry.space_group_name_H-M   'P 1'
#
loop_
_entity.id
_entity.type
_entity.pdbx_description
1 polymer ?
#
loop_
_entity_poly.entity_id
_entity_poly.type
_entity_poly.pdbx_seq_one_letter_code
_entity_poly.pdbx_strand_id
1 'polypeptide(L)'
;LPPNGPPSGYGWEERDMSLLSTTTAFGTGIDERDKFFGERRCVICGVGGLVLQYCHIIREAEPEWSDLKDRGWVPSEAKNHPGHESRDGLLMCPSHHVWFDGYEFFIRYFPDIRKFVFVNFSGSRHLQPFHGKAIALDIRDRHAPFPSLFIIHEMRVRGFHPFSPVAPEVDDGNLWQDWILSDGVFDNALGSFNRDGPPPSGNNDVYKQPLLGFQPPTTGAGGPSSGRRTVALNEDVIADILAATHAMPSWKACQMEGTSWAGTAEENVQKY
;
A
#
# COMPACT_ATOMS: atom_id res chain seq x y z
N LEU A 1 15.60 28.61 17.15
CA LEU A 1 14.73 27.87 16.21
C LEU A 1 13.64 28.83 15.74
N PRO A 2 13.33 28.94 14.44
CA PRO A 2 12.25 29.80 14.00
C PRO A 2 10.92 29.28 14.54
N PRO A 3 10.04 30.16 15.06
CA PRO A 3 8.84 29.76 15.81
C PRO A 3 7.73 29.09 14.98
N ASN A 4 7.90 28.97 13.66
CA ASN A 4 6.91 28.42 12.73
C ASN A 4 7.42 27.19 11.95
N GLY A 5 8.46 26.51 12.42
CA GLY A 5 8.90 25.25 11.82
C GLY A 5 8.00 24.08 12.27
N PRO A 6 7.69 23.11 11.39
CA PRO A 6 7.00 21.89 11.81
C PRO A 6 7.84 21.15 12.87
N PRO A 7 7.21 20.34 13.74
CA PRO A 7 7.92 19.65 14.82
C PRO A 7 9.10 18.83 14.30
N SER A 8 10.12 18.64 15.14
CA SER A 8 11.30 17.84 14.78
C SER A 8 10.88 16.48 14.23
N GLY A 9 11.39 16.15 13.04
CA GLY A 9 11.00 14.96 12.28
C GLY A 9 10.03 15.24 11.14
N TYR A 10 9.28 16.34 11.11
CA TYR A 10 8.27 16.66 10.08
C TYR A 10 8.76 17.58 8.94
N GLY A 11 10.07 17.72 8.75
CA GLY A 11 10.62 18.46 7.61
C GLY A 11 10.41 17.70 6.30
N TRP A 12 9.64 18.27 5.38
CA TRP A 12 9.43 17.78 4.01
C TRP A 12 9.48 18.98 3.05
N GLU A 13 10.32 18.91 2.01
CA GLU A 13 10.60 20.04 1.10
C GLU A 13 9.75 20.06 -0.18
N GLU A 14 9.01 19.00 -0.52
CA GLU A 14 8.06 19.02 -1.64
C GLU A 14 6.68 19.54 -1.20
N ARG A 15 6.46 20.83 -1.42
CA ARG A 15 5.19 21.54 -1.16
C ARG A 15 4.25 21.60 -2.36
N ASP A 16 4.32 20.67 -3.31
CA ASP A 16 3.20 20.50 -4.25
C ASP A 16 2.11 19.66 -3.58
N MET A 17 1.43 20.32 -2.63
CA MET A 17 0.21 19.83 -2.01
C MET A 17 -0.92 20.03 -3.00
N SER A 18 -1.47 18.94 -3.53
CA SER A 18 -2.74 19.00 -4.26
C SER A 18 -3.83 19.54 -3.32
N LEU A 19 -4.29 20.76 -3.60
CA LEU A 19 -5.21 21.55 -2.78
C LEU A 19 -6.65 21.01 -2.81
N LEU A 20 -6.96 20.09 -3.72
CA LEU A 20 -8.32 19.61 -3.98
C LEU A 20 -8.51 18.17 -3.49
N SER A 21 -9.46 17.97 -2.59
CA SER A 21 -9.89 16.65 -2.12
C SER A 21 -10.95 16.05 -3.05
N THR A 22 -10.61 15.86 -4.32
CA THR A 22 -11.54 15.38 -5.36
C THR A 22 -11.19 13.96 -5.81
N THR A 23 -12.13 13.28 -6.46
CA THR A 23 -11.89 11.99 -7.15
C THR A 23 -10.73 12.08 -8.15
N THR A 24 -10.48 13.27 -8.72
CA THR A 24 -9.33 13.52 -9.58
C THR A 24 -8.01 13.43 -8.81
N ALA A 25 -7.92 14.03 -7.62
CA ALA A 25 -6.71 13.94 -6.79
C ALA A 25 -6.46 12.51 -6.26
N PHE A 26 -7.53 11.77 -5.97
CA PHE A 26 -7.46 10.34 -5.68
C PHE A 26 -6.81 9.57 -6.83
N GLY A 27 -7.33 9.73 -8.05
CA GLY A 27 -6.80 9.06 -9.24
C GLY A 27 -5.36 9.46 -9.53
N THR A 28 -5.02 10.75 -9.46
CA THR A 28 -3.66 11.24 -9.68
C THR A 28 -2.65 10.66 -8.69
N GLY A 29 -2.99 10.58 -7.40
CA GLY A 29 -2.09 10.00 -6.39
C GLY A 29 -1.76 8.53 -6.67
N ILE A 30 -2.76 7.75 -7.09
CA ILE A 30 -2.60 6.34 -7.47
C ILE A 30 -1.83 6.22 -8.78
N ASP A 31 -2.18 7.03 -9.78
CA ASP A 31 -1.53 7.02 -11.09
C ASP A 31 -0.05 7.33 -10.99
N GLU A 32 0.38 8.29 -10.16
CA GLU A 32 1.80 8.58 -9.95
C GLU A 32 2.51 7.49 -9.15
N ARG A 33 1.86 6.90 -8.14
CA ARG A 33 2.44 5.81 -7.34
C ARG A 33 2.66 4.54 -8.16
N ASP A 34 1.70 4.20 -9.02
CA ASP A 34 1.64 2.94 -9.77
C ASP A 34 2.15 3.10 -11.22
N LYS A 35 2.94 4.15 -11.47
CA LYS A 35 3.66 4.40 -12.71
C LYS A 35 5.09 3.88 -12.63
N PHE A 36 5.45 3.06 -13.60
CA PHE A 36 6.79 2.49 -13.74
C PHE A 36 7.28 2.73 -15.15
N PHE A 37 8.47 3.32 -15.28
CA PHE A 37 9.03 3.76 -16.56
C PHE A 37 8.10 4.67 -17.37
N GLY A 38 7.42 5.60 -16.69
CA GLY A 38 6.49 6.53 -17.33
C GLY A 38 5.13 5.96 -17.71
N GLU A 39 4.91 4.65 -17.54
CA GLU A 39 3.64 4.00 -17.86
C GLU A 39 2.91 3.54 -16.60
N ARG A 40 1.60 3.79 -16.55
CA ARG A 40 0.72 3.23 -15.52
C ARG A 40 0.62 1.72 -15.67
N ARG A 41 0.74 0.98 -14.57
CA ARG A 41 0.77 -0.49 -14.56
C ARG A 41 -0.19 -1.05 -13.52
N CYS A 42 -0.76 -2.21 -13.80
CA CYS A 42 -1.37 -3.03 -12.76
C CYS A 42 -0.31 -3.46 -11.75
N VAL A 43 -0.50 -3.16 -10.47
CA VAL A 43 0.48 -3.47 -9.41
C VAL A 43 0.74 -4.97 -9.23
N ILE A 44 -0.17 -5.83 -9.70
CA ILE A 44 -0.06 -7.29 -9.59
C ILE A 44 0.67 -7.89 -10.80
N CYS A 45 0.26 -7.55 -12.03
CA CYS A 45 0.75 -8.25 -13.22
C CYS A 45 1.49 -7.39 -14.25
N GLY A 46 1.66 -6.08 -14.02
CA GLY A 46 2.45 -5.22 -14.92
C GLY A 46 1.76 -4.89 -16.25
N VAL A 47 0.55 -5.39 -16.49
CA VAL A 47 -0.23 -4.99 -17.67
C VAL A 47 -0.48 -3.48 -17.57
N GLY A 48 -0.05 -2.75 -18.59
CA GLY A 48 -0.27 -1.30 -18.71
C GLY A 48 -1.36 -0.95 -19.74
N GLY A 49 -1.64 0.33 -19.90
CA GLY A 49 -2.49 0.87 -20.97
C GLY A 49 -3.82 1.49 -20.51
N LEU A 50 -4.73 1.69 -21.47
CA LEU A 50 -5.97 2.48 -21.30
C LEU A 50 -7.07 1.79 -20.48
N VAL A 51 -6.91 0.53 -20.10
CA VAL A 51 -7.97 -0.28 -19.48
C VAL A 51 -7.71 -0.52 -17.99
N LEU A 52 -6.77 0.20 -17.39
CA LEU A 52 -6.54 0.13 -15.95
C LEU A 52 -7.70 0.77 -15.18
N GLN A 53 -7.98 0.21 -14.01
CA GLN A 53 -9.08 0.60 -13.14
C GLN A 53 -8.53 0.93 -11.76
N TYR A 54 -9.08 1.98 -11.16
CA TYR A 54 -8.90 2.24 -9.74
C TYR A 54 -9.76 1.25 -8.95
N CYS A 55 -9.10 0.48 -8.11
CA CYS A 55 -9.69 -0.49 -7.21
C CYS A 55 -9.62 0.07 -5.80
N HIS A 56 -10.74 0.08 -5.08
CA HIS A 56 -10.80 0.49 -3.68
C HIS A 56 -10.59 -0.71 -2.76
N ILE A 57 -9.78 -0.56 -1.72
CA ILE A 57 -9.59 -1.61 -0.72
C ILE A 57 -10.83 -1.69 0.18
N ILE A 58 -11.32 -0.53 0.65
CA ILE A 58 -12.59 -0.37 1.36
C ILE A 58 -13.58 0.34 0.43
N ARG A 59 -14.73 -0.29 0.17
CA ARG A 59 -15.67 0.23 -0.82
C ARG A 59 -16.45 1.40 -0.24
N GLU A 60 -16.79 2.38 -1.09
CA GLU A 60 -17.57 3.57 -0.69
C GLU A 60 -18.90 3.24 0.00
N ALA A 61 -19.55 2.14 -0.40
CA ALA A 61 -20.83 1.72 0.17
C ALA A 61 -20.70 1.17 1.62
N GLU A 62 -19.49 1.06 2.16
CA GLU A 62 -19.23 0.43 3.46
C GLU A 62 -19.19 1.50 4.57
N PRO A 63 -20.08 1.41 5.59
CA PRO A 63 -20.20 2.42 6.64
C PRO A 63 -19.03 2.42 7.64
N GLU A 64 -17.92 1.76 7.31
CA GLU A 64 -16.84 1.44 8.23
C GLU A 64 -15.80 2.57 8.33
N TRP A 65 -15.73 3.50 7.36
CA TRP A 65 -14.61 4.45 7.28
C TRP A 65 -14.42 5.32 8.54
N SER A 66 -15.50 5.84 9.14
CA SER A 66 -15.41 6.59 10.40
C SER A 66 -14.99 5.70 11.58
N ASP A 67 -15.49 4.46 11.64
CA ASP A 67 -15.11 3.50 12.68
C ASP A 67 -13.63 3.10 12.55
N LEU A 68 -13.10 3.02 11.32
CA LEU A 68 -11.66 2.79 11.09
C LEU A 68 -10.79 3.94 11.60
N LYS A 69 -11.25 5.18 11.47
CA LYS A 69 -10.57 6.35 12.06
C LYS A 69 -10.59 6.27 13.58
N ASP A 70 -11.78 6.02 14.16
CA ASP A 70 -11.97 5.98 15.62
C ASP A 70 -11.15 4.86 16.28
N ARG A 71 -10.95 3.74 15.58
CA ARG A 71 -10.12 2.62 16.04
C ARG A 71 -8.63 2.79 15.75
N GLY A 72 -8.23 3.85 15.06
CA GLY A 72 -6.84 4.07 14.65
C GLY A 72 -6.33 3.09 13.60
N TRP A 73 -7.21 2.52 12.80
CA TRP A 73 -6.83 1.68 11.65
C TRP A 73 -6.41 2.54 10.46
N VAL A 74 -6.97 3.73 10.34
CA VAL A 74 -6.50 4.79 9.44
C VAL A 74 -6.27 6.07 10.24
N PRO A 75 -5.47 7.04 9.74
CA PRO A 75 -5.30 8.33 10.41
C PRO A 75 -6.64 9.04 10.58
N SER A 76 -6.85 9.71 11.71
CA SER A 76 -8.03 10.58 11.93
C SER A 76 -8.15 11.67 10.86
N GLU A 77 -7.00 12.13 10.37
CA GLU A 77 -6.79 13.15 9.34
C GLU A 77 -7.03 12.65 7.91
N ALA A 78 -7.24 11.34 7.72
CA ALA A 78 -7.60 10.80 6.41
C ALA A 78 -8.86 11.49 5.87
N LYS A 79 -9.01 11.53 4.55
CA LYS A 79 -10.17 12.18 3.93
C LYS A 79 -11.48 11.58 4.45
N ASN A 80 -12.53 12.37 4.59
CA ASN A 80 -13.81 11.86 5.12
C ASN A 80 -14.47 10.83 4.20
N HIS A 81 -14.24 10.96 2.90
CA HIS A 81 -14.75 10.03 1.91
C HIS A 81 -13.63 9.05 1.51
N PRO A 82 -13.82 7.72 1.66
CA PRO A 82 -12.79 6.74 1.30
C PRO A 82 -12.39 6.87 -0.18
N GLY A 83 -13.36 7.17 -1.06
CA GLY A 83 -13.11 7.41 -2.48
C GLY A 83 -12.22 8.62 -2.82
N HIS A 84 -11.84 9.44 -1.83
CA HIS A 84 -10.91 10.56 -1.99
C HIS A 84 -9.53 10.26 -1.39
N GLU A 85 -9.34 9.12 -0.72
CA GLU A 85 -8.07 8.75 -0.10
C GLU A 85 -7.27 7.83 -1.03
N SER A 86 -6.23 8.36 -1.67
CA SER A 86 -5.35 7.58 -2.56
C SER A 86 -4.76 6.32 -1.90
N ARG A 87 -4.62 6.34 -0.57
CA ARG A 87 -4.10 5.23 0.25
C ARG A 87 -5.14 4.13 0.51
N ASP A 88 -6.37 4.31 0.05
CA ASP A 88 -7.42 3.29 -0.05
C ASP A 88 -7.51 2.72 -1.48
N GLY A 89 -6.68 3.18 -2.42
CA GLY A 89 -6.79 2.79 -3.82
C GLY A 89 -5.58 2.05 -4.38
N LEU A 90 -5.83 1.23 -5.40
CA LEU A 90 -4.86 0.43 -6.17
C LEU A 90 -5.13 0.56 -7.66
N LEU A 91 -4.08 0.57 -8.48
CA LEU A 91 -4.24 0.44 -9.92
C LEU A 91 -4.19 -1.03 -10.35
N MET A 92 -5.29 -1.52 -10.92
CA MET A 92 -5.42 -2.91 -11.35
C MET A 92 -5.88 -3.03 -12.80
N CYS A 93 -5.54 -4.14 -13.46
CA CYS A 93 -6.21 -4.50 -14.72
C CYS A 93 -7.61 -5.06 -14.42
N PRO A 94 -8.53 -5.09 -15.40
CA PRO A 94 -9.91 -5.48 -15.17
C PRO A 94 -10.06 -6.88 -14.54
N SER A 95 -9.23 -7.83 -14.95
CA SER A 95 -9.28 -9.19 -14.40
C SER A 95 -8.92 -9.22 -12.91
N HIS A 96 -7.81 -8.57 -12.52
CA HIS A 96 -7.41 -8.51 -11.12
C HIS A 96 -8.38 -7.73 -10.26
N HIS A 97 -8.97 -6.65 -10.78
CA HIS A 97 -10.00 -5.90 -10.08
C HIS A 97 -11.23 -6.76 -9.81
N VAL A 98 -11.75 -7.45 -10.83
CA VAL A 98 -12.90 -8.36 -10.68
C VAL A 98 -12.62 -9.48 -9.66
N TRP A 99 -11.41 -10.05 -9.67
CA TRP A 99 -11.03 -11.07 -8.69
C TRP A 99 -10.82 -10.52 -7.28
N PHE A 100 -10.36 -9.28 -7.15
CA PHE A 100 -10.22 -8.61 -5.86
C PHE A 100 -11.61 -8.36 -5.24
N ASP A 101 -12.52 -7.76 -5.99
CA ASP A 101 -13.90 -7.50 -5.59
C ASP A 101 -14.71 -8.78 -5.34
N GLY A 102 -14.39 -9.84 -6.10
CA GLY A 102 -14.95 -11.18 -5.93
C GLY A 102 -14.35 -11.98 -4.77
N TYR A 103 -13.47 -11.37 -3.97
CA TYR A 103 -12.82 -11.99 -2.82
C TYR A 103 -12.04 -13.28 -3.15
N GLU A 104 -11.45 -13.40 -4.34
CA GLU A 104 -10.69 -14.58 -4.76
C GLU A 104 -9.29 -14.64 -4.14
N PHE A 105 -8.73 -13.47 -3.80
CA PHE A 105 -7.42 -13.33 -3.18
C PHE A 105 -7.40 -12.15 -2.22
N PHE A 106 -6.40 -12.12 -1.35
CA PHE A 106 -6.06 -10.94 -0.57
C PHE A 106 -4.60 -10.55 -0.78
N ILE A 107 -4.28 -9.32 -0.41
CA ILE A 107 -2.91 -8.82 -0.35
C ILE A 107 -2.55 -8.72 1.13
N ARG A 108 -1.39 -9.23 1.53
CA ARG A 108 -0.89 -9.16 2.91
C ARG A 108 0.39 -8.34 2.96
N TYR A 109 0.44 -7.36 3.85
CA TYR A 109 1.70 -6.72 4.20
C TYR A 109 2.47 -7.55 5.22
N PHE A 110 3.76 -7.75 4.96
CA PHE A 110 4.67 -8.45 5.86
C PHE A 110 5.72 -7.47 6.40
N PRO A 111 5.60 -7.03 7.67
CA PRO A 111 6.49 -6.01 8.25
C PRO A 111 7.98 -6.38 8.26
N ASP A 112 8.30 -7.67 8.42
CA ASP A 112 9.66 -8.20 8.49
C ASP A 112 10.43 -8.04 7.17
N ILE A 113 9.76 -8.25 6.04
CA ILE A 113 10.33 -8.09 4.69
C ILE A 113 9.91 -6.78 4.02
N ARG A 114 9.00 -6.03 4.65
CA ARG A 114 8.44 -4.74 4.19
C ARG A 114 7.83 -4.77 2.80
N LYS A 115 7.12 -5.85 2.48
CA LYS A 115 6.50 -6.07 1.17
C LYS A 115 5.01 -6.37 1.30
N PHE A 116 4.26 -5.97 0.28
CA PHE A 116 2.89 -6.44 0.05
C PHE A 116 2.94 -7.69 -0.83
N VAL A 117 2.35 -8.78 -0.36
CA VAL A 117 2.39 -10.09 -1.00
C VAL A 117 0.99 -10.52 -1.41
N PHE A 118 0.87 -11.02 -2.63
CA PHE A 118 -0.37 -11.55 -3.17
C PHE A 118 -0.62 -12.97 -2.63
N VAL A 119 -1.80 -13.23 -2.06
CA VAL A 119 -2.19 -14.54 -1.54
C VAL A 119 -3.45 -15.03 -2.25
N ASN A 120 -3.26 -15.93 -3.21
CA ASN A 120 -4.35 -16.71 -3.81
C ASN A 120 -5.03 -17.56 -2.72
N PHE A 121 -6.21 -17.15 -2.26
CA PHE A 121 -6.91 -17.81 -1.17
C PHE A 121 -8.02 -18.75 -1.65
N SER A 122 -8.62 -18.47 -2.81
CA SER A 122 -9.61 -19.34 -3.44
C SER A 122 -9.01 -20.60 -4.06
N GLY A 123 -7.68 -20.63 -4.24
CA GLY A 123 -6.99 -21.74 -4.92
C GLY A 123 -7.16 -21.71 -6.44
N SER A 124 -7.73 -20.64 -6.99
CA SER A 124 -7.95 -20.49 -8.44
C SER A 124 -6.65 -20.68 -9.23
N ARG A 125 -6.72 -21.50 -10.29
CA ARG A 125 -5.55 -21.84 -11.13
C ARG A 125 -4.96 -20.61 -11.83
N HIS A 126 -5.80 -19.64 -12.17
CA HIS A 126 -5.38 -18.40 -12.83
C HIS A 126 -4.58 -17.48 -11.91
N LEU A 127 -4.75 -17.64 -10.59
CA LEU A 127 -4.09 -16.82 -9.58
C LEU A 127 -2.82 -17.47 -9.00
N GLN A 128 -2.59 -18.75 -9.29
CA GLN A 128 -1.41 -19.49 -8.83
C GLN A 128 -0.08 -18.83 -9.21
N PRO A 129 0.11 -18.28 -10.43
CA PRO A 129 1.37 -17.63 -10.80
C PRO A 129 1.77 -16.45 -9.91
N PHE A 130 0.80 -15.82 -9.24
CA PHE A 130 0.99 -14.64 -8.39
C PHE A 130 1.11 -14.97 -6.91
N HIS A 131 0.69 -16.17 -6.50
CA HIS A 131 0.61 -16.58 -5.10
C HIS A 131 1.99 -16.55 -4.41
N GLY A 132 2.06 -15.94 -3.23
CA GLY A 132 3.29 -15.85 -2.42
C GLY A 132 4.33 -14.85 -2.94
N LYS A 133 4.04 -14.10 -4.01
CA LYS A 133 4.95 -13.12 -4.59
C LYS A 133 4.56 -11.69 -4.22
N ALA A 134 5.58 -10.87 -3.98
CA ALA A 134 5.45 -9.47 -3.66
C ALA A 134 5.05 -8.63 -4.89
N ILE A 135 4.05 -7.76 -4.72
CA ILE A 135 3.48 -6.90 -5.76
C ILE A 135 4.14 -5.51 -5.80
N ALA A 136 3.93 -4.76 -6.88
CA ALA A 136 4.60 -3.47 -7.10
C ALA A 136 3.98 -2.32 -6.30
N LEU A 137 4.09 -2.41 -4.97
CA LEU A 137 3.73 -1.34 -4.04
C LEU A 137 4.96 -0.95 -3.21
N ASP A 138 5.42 0.30 -3.35
CA ASP A 138 6.51 0.85 -2.55
C ASP A 138 5.99 1.35 -1.21
N ILE A 139 6.43 0.72 -0.12
CA ILE A 139 6.06 1.12 1.24
C ILE A 139 6.56 2.52 1.64
N ARG A 140 7.54 3.06 0.89
CA ARG A 140 8.12 4.38 1.14
C ARG A 140 7.35 5.50 0.47
N ASP A 141 6.43 5.17 -0.44
CA ASP A 141 5.60 6.15 -1.12
C ASP A 141 4.63 6.82 -0.15
N ARG A 142 4.47 8.14 -0.27
CA ARG A 142 3.53 8.91 0.55
C ARG A 142 2.06 8.54 0.33
N HIS A 143 1.73 7.97 -0.82
CA HIS A 143 0.44 7.43 -1.23
C HIS A 143 0.37 5.89 -1.14
N ALA A 144 1.38 5.24 -0.53
CA ALA A 144 1.34 3.80 -0.28
C ALA A 144 0.07 3.44 0.51
N PRO A 145 -0.67 2.39 0.10
CA PRO A 145 -1.89 2.01 0.80
C PRO A 145 -1.63 1.68 2.26
N PHE A 146 -2.61 1.95 3.13
CA PHE A 146 -2.51 1.58 4.53
C PHE A 146 -2.61 0.05 4.68
N PRO A 147 -1.60 -0.64 5.22
CA PRO A 147 -1.64 -2.09 5.39
C PRO A 147 -2.82 -2.60 6.21
N SER A 148 -3.30 -1.81 7.16
CA SER A 148 -4.50 -2.08 7.96
C SER A 148 -5.76 -2.31 7.12
N LEU A 149 -5.92 -1.61 6.00
CA LEU A 149 -7.09 -1.77 5.12
C LEU A 149 -7.11 -3.17 4.48
N PHE A 150 -5.94 -3.71 4.18
CA PHE A 150 -5.82 -5.06 3.67
C PHE A 150 -6.18 -6.14 4.69
N ILE A 151 -6.07 -5.87 5.99
CA ILE A 151 -6.55 -6.79 7.04
C ILE A 151 -8.05 -6.98 6.91
N ILE A 152 -8.81 -5.89 6.69
CA ILE A 152 -10.26 -5.92 6.54
C ILE A 152 -10.64 -6.71 5.29
N HIS A 153 -9.98 -6.41 4.16
CA HIS A 153 -10.19 -7.15 2.93
C HIS A 153 -9.89 -8.65 3.11
N GLU A 154 -8.80 -9.00 3.79
CA GLU A 154 -8.47 -10.39 4.08
C GLU A 154 -9.51 -11.08 4.96
N MET A 155 -10.04 -10.42 5.99
CA MET A 155 -11.13 -10.97 6.80
C MET A 155 -12.36 -11.30 5.94
N ARG A 156 -12.69 -10.45 4.97
CA ARG A 156 -13.78 -10.69 4.02
C ARG A 156 -13.50 -11.87 3.10
N VAL A 157 -12.28 -11.94 2.55
CA VAL A 157 -11.84 -13.08 1.72
C VAL A 157 -11.94 -14.39 2.50
N ARG A 158 -11.49 -14.41 3.76
CA ARG A 158 -11.62 -15.57 4.63
C ARG A 158 -13.08 -15.93 4.92
N GLY A 159 -13.94 -14.93 5.12
CA GLY A 159 -15.38 -15.13 5.30
C GLY A 159 -16.08 -15.68 4.06
N PHE A 160 -15.61 -15.30 2.86
CA PHE A 160 -16.15 -15.77 1.59
C PHE A 160 -15.71 -17.21 1.24
N HIS A 161 -14.55 -17.63 1.78
CA HIS A 161 -13.99 -18.96 1.59
C HIS A 161 -13.81 -19.71 2.93
N PRO A 162 -14.91 -20.03 3.65
CA PRO A 162 -14.85 -20.58 5.01
C PRO A 162 -14.22 -21.99 5.10
N PHE A 163 -14.05 -22.67 3.96
CA PHE A 163 -13.47 -24.00 3.88
C PHE A 163 -12.02 -24.00 3.36
N SER A 164 -11.47 -22.84 3.00
CA SER A 164 -10.06 -22.72 2.64
C SER A 164 -9.17 -22.87 3.89
N PRO A 165 -7.89 -23.24 3.73
CA PRO A 165 -6.97 -23.38 4.86
C PRO A 165 -6.90 -22.10 5.71
N VAL A 166 -6.98 -22.26 7.03
CA VAL A 166 -6.93 -21.13 7.99
C VAL A 166 -5.60 -20.38 7.92
N ALA A 167 -4.51 -21.04 7.57
CA ALA A 167 -3.22 -20.40 7.38
C ALA A 167 -2.58 -20.97 6.10
N PRO A 168 -2.84 -20.36 4.92
CA PRO A 168 -2.22 -20.81 3.69
C PRO A 168 -0.70 -20.62 3.79
N GLU A 169 0.05 -21.53 3.21
CA GLU A 169 1.49 -21.37 3.07
C GLU A 169 1.77 -20.43 1.90
N VAL A 170 2.70 -19.52 2.10
CA VAL A 170 3.30 -18.74 1.02
C VAL A 170 4.81 -18.95 1.10
N ASP A 171 5.51 -18.75 -0.01
CA ASP A 171 6.97 -18.59 0.04
C ASP A 171 7.30 -17.41 0.96
N ASP A 172 8.54 -17.30 1.45
CA ASP A 172 8.94 -16.29 2.45
C ASP A 172 8.69 -14.81 2.04
N GLY A 173 8.03 -14.54 0.91
CA GLY A 173 7.68 -13.21 0.39
C GLY A 173 8.88 -12.48 -0.23
N ASN A 174 10.01 -13.17 -0.30
CA ASN A 174 11.24 -12.64 -0.86
C ASN A 174 11.17 -12.47 -2.38
N LEU A 175 10.32 -13.25 -3.07
CA LEU A 175 10.15 -13.21 -4.51
C LEU A 175 9.22 -12.07 -4.92
N TRP A 176 9.66 -11.24 -5.87
CA TRP A 176 8.81 -10.28 -6.56
C TRP A 176 8.00 -10.97 -7.67
N GLN A 177 6.90 -10.34 -8.08
CA GLN A 177 6.16 -10.79 -9.28
C GLN A 177 7.09 -10.83 -10.50
N ASP A 178 6.85 -11.79 -11.39
CA ASP A 178 7.77 -12.09 -12.50
C ASP A 178 8.00 -10.86 -13.40
N TRP A 179 6.95 -10.08 -13.65
CA TRP A 179 7.03 -8.85 -14.45
C TRP A 179 7.92 -7.78 -13.81
N ILE A 180 7.95 -7.69 -12.47
CA ILE A 180 8.78 -6.71 -11.75
C ILE A 180 10.26 -7.01 -12.00
N LEU A 181 10.61 -8.30 -12.03
CA LEU A 181 11.97 -8.77 -12.28
C LEU A 181 12.33 -8.69 -13.77
N SER A 182 11.45 -9.14 -14.66
CA SER A 182 11.71 -9.16 -16.10
C SER A 182 11.88 -7.77 -16.69
N ASP A 183 11.09 -6.81 -16.19
CA ASP A 183 11.05 -5.45 -16.73
C ASP A 183 12.06 -4.54 -16.01
N GLY A 184 12.82 -5.06 -15.03
CA GLY A 184 13.79 -4.28 -14.27
C GLY A 184 13.17 -3.18 -13.40
N VAL A 185 11.91 -3.36 -13.01
CA VAL A 185 11.11 -2.38 -12.26
C VAL A 185 11.61 -2.22 -10.83
N PHE A 186 12.28 -3.23 -10.27
CA PHE A 186 12.88 -3.16 -8.94
C PHE A 186 14.40 -3.31 -9.00
N ASP A 187 15.11 -2.32 -8.46
CA ASP A 187 16.54 -2.36 -8.25
C ASP A 187 16.85 -3.07 -6.92
N ASN A 188 17.40 -4.28 -6.99
CA ASN A 188 17.80 -5.05 -5.81
C ASN A 188 18.99 -4.44 -5.05
N ALA A 189 19.86 -3.68 -5.71
CA ALA A 189 21.01 -3.03 -5.08
C ALA A 189 20.58 -1.81 -4.25
N LEU A 190 19.61 -1.05 -4.75
CA LEU A 190 19.06 0.12 -4.06
C LEU A 190 17.85 -0.21 -3.17
N GLY A 191 17.25 -1.38 -3.34
CA GLY A 191 16.02 -1.77 -2.66
C GLY A 191 14.86 -0.84 -3.01
N SER A 192 14.77 -0.43 -4.28
CA SER A 192 13.83 0.60 -4.73
C SER A 192 13.20 0.32 -6.09
N PHE A 193 11.99 0.85 -6.30
CA PHE A 193 11.33 0.83 -7.59
C PHE A 193 11.93 1.87 -8.55
N ASN A 194 12.21 1.45 -9.78
CA ASN A 194 12.61 2.30 -10.89
C ASN A 194 11.36 2.91 -11.51
N ARG A 195 11.09 4.17 -11.16
CA ARG A 195 9.89 4.89 -11.63
C ARG A 195 10.16 5.82 -12.79
N ASP A 196 11.33 6.43 -12.78
CA ASP A 196 11.78 7.30 -13.86
C ASP A 196 12.22 6.47 -15.07
N GLY A 197 11.89 6.94 -16.28
CA GLY A 197 12.59 6.48 -17.49
C GLY A 197 14.09 6.77 -17.39
N PRO A 198 14.92 6.28 -18.35
CA PRO A 198 16.36 6.53 -18.31
C PRO A 198 16.63 8.05 -18.13
N PRO A 199 17.52 8.43 -17.21
CA PRO A 199 17.60 9.81 -16.75
C PRO A 199 18.00 10.75 -17.91
N PRO A 200 17.39 11.94 -18.05
CA PRO A 200 18.07 13.04 -18.70
C PRO A 200 19.24 13.44 -17.80
N SER A 201 20.44 13.50 -18.35
CA SER A 201 21.67 13.89 -17.63
C SER A 201 21.46 15.11 -16.73
N GLY A 202 21.39 14.87 -15.41
CA GLY A 202 21.22 15.91 -14.41
C GLY A 202 21.26 15.31 -13.00
N ASN A 203 22.41 15.47 -12.33
CA ASN A 203 22.61 15.06 -10.95
C ASN A 203 21.55 15.66 -10.02
N ASN A 204 20.86 14.83 -9.24
CA ASN A 204 20.24 15.21 -7.97
C ASN A 204 20.24 14.01 -7.01
N ASP A 205 21.33 13.91 -6.23
CA ASP A 205 21.48 12.99 -5.11
C ASP A 205 20.66 13.48 -3.90
N VAL A 206 19.37 13.13 -3.82
CA VAL A 206 18.56 13.38 -2.61
C VAL A 206 17.60 12.21 -2.32
N TYR A 207 18.14 11.02 -2.08
CA TYR A 207 17.40 9.90 -1.44
C TYR A 207 18.28 9.15 -0.45
N LYS A 208 18.69 9.82 0.62
CA LYS A 208 19.34 9.17 1.77
C LYS A 208 18.82 9.75 3.08
N GLN A 209 17.60 9.35 3.47
CA GLN A 209 17.23 9.41 4.89
C GLN A 209 17.53 8.05 5.56
N PRO A 210 18.30 8.03 6.66
CA PRO A 210 18.54 6.83 7.42
C PRO A 210 17.29 6.45 8.22
N LEU A 211 17.03 5.15 8.24
CA LEU A 211 15.83 4.56 8.81
C LEU A 211 16.06 4.32 10.32
N LEU A 212 15.21 4.91 11.17
CA LEU A 212 15.15 4.56 12.59
C LEU A 212 14.64 3.11 12.72
N GLY A 213 15.46 2.26 13.33
CA GLY A 213 15.30 0.81 13.36
C GLY A 213 14.02 0.36 14.09
N PHE A 214 13.12 -0.26 13.34
CA PHE A 214 12.11 -1.15 13.90
C PHE A 214 12.65 -2.58 13.79
N GLN A 215 12.92 -3.22 14.93
CA GLN A 215 13.09 -4.66 15.02
C GLN A 215 11.72 -5.24 15.36
N PRO A 216 11.09 -6.05 14.49
CA PRO A 216 9.86 -6.75 14.84
C PRO A 216 10.12 -7.72 16.00
N PRO A 217 9.11 -8.00 16.86
CA PRO A 217 9.17 -9.15 17.74
C PRO A 217 9.23 -10.41 16.89
N THR A 218 10.35 -11.14 16.94
CA THR A 218 10.46 -12.47 16.35
C THR A 218 9.59 -13.42 17.15
N THR A 219 8.35 -13.66 16.72
CA THR A 219 7.66 -14.92 17.03
C THR A 219 8.25 -16.01 16.15
N GLY A 220 9.47 -16.41 16.48
CA GLY A 220 10.14 -17.57 15.90
C GLY A 220 9.61 -18.85 16.54
N ALA A 221 8.78 -19.60 15.82
CA ALA A 221 8.76 -21.04 15.98
C ALA A 221 10.00 -21.58 15.25
N GLY A 222 11.08 -21.79 15.99
CA GLY A 222 12.34 -22.33 15.48
C GLY A 222 12.15 -23.75 14.94
N GLY A 223 12.23 -23.88 13.63
CA GLY A 223 12.41 -25.12 12.89
C GLY A 223 13.27 -24.84 11.66
N PRO A 224 13.93 -25.84 11.06
CA PRO A 224 14.77 -25.63 9.87
C PRO A 224 13.93 -24.97 8.77
N SER A 225 14.34 -23.77 8.36
CA SER A 225 13.57 -22.93 7.43
C SER A 225 13.34 -23.66 6.11
N SER A 226 12.10 -24.04 5.85
CA SER A 226 11.67 -24.67 4.60
C SER A 226 11.42 -23.64 3.48
N GLY A 227 11.85 -22.38 3.64
CA GLY A 227 11.59 -21.31 2.67
C GLY A 227 10.12 -20.90 2.53
N ARG A 228 9.26 -21.37 3.46
CA ARG A 228 7.81 -21.17 3.46
C ARG A 228 7.37 -20.60 4.79
N ARG A 229 6.45 -19.63 4.73
CA ARG A 229 5.79 -19.03 5.88
C ARG A 229 4.29 -19.27 5.83
N THR A 230 3.67 -19.47 6.99
CA THR A 230 2.22 -19.57 7.09
C THR A 230 1.60 -18.18 7.25
N VAL A 231 0.48 -17.93 6.57
CA VAL A 231 -0.24 -16.65 6.64
C VAL A 231 -1.42 -16.78 7.60
N ALA A 232 -1.12 -16.78 8.90
CA ALA A 232 -2.14 -16.71 9.94
C ALA A 232 -2.67 -15.27 10.09
N LEU A 233 -3.93 -15.13 10.47
CA LEU A 233 -4.51 -13.85 10.89
C LEU A 233 -4.98 -13.99 12.34
N ASN A 234 -4.12 -13.60 13.27
CA ASN A 234 -4.40 -13.57 14.71
C ASN A 234 -4.15 -12.16 15.26
N GLU A 235 -4.42 -11.97 16.55
CA GLU A 235 -4.31 -10.66 17.21
C GLU A 235 -2.89 -10.08 17.14
N ASP A 236 -1.86 -10.90 17.35
CA ASP A 236 -0.45 -10.48 17.28
C ASP A 236 -0.09 -9.98 15.88
N VAL A 237 -0.49 -10.72 14.83
CA VAL A 237 -0.25 -10.32 13.44
C VAL A 237 -1.00 -9.02 13.09
N ILE A 238 -2.23 -8.85 13.61
CA ILE A 238 -2.99 -7.60 13.41
C ILE A 238 -2.26 -6.44 14.11
N ALA A 239 -1.82 -6.64 15.35
CA ALA A 239 -1.09 -5.62 16.12
C ALA A 239 0.22 -5.23 15.44
N ASP A 240 0.99 -6.19 14.92
CA ASP A 240 2.24 -5.94 14.21
C ASP A 240 2.04 -5.13 12.93
N ILE A 241 1.00 -5.47 12.14
CA ILE A 241 0.69 -4.73 10.91
C ILE A 241 0.15 -3.33 11.23
N LEU A 242 -0.65 -3.17 12.29
CA LEU A 242 -1.12 -1.86 12.73
C LEU A 242 0.06 -0.98 13.20
N ALA A 243 0.94 -1.52 14.03
CA ALA A 243 2.14 -0.82 14.48
C ALA A 243 3.02 -0.41 13.28
N ALA A 244 3.21 -1.30 12.31
CA ALA A 244 3.94 -0.99 11.10
C ALA A 244 3.22 0.08 10.26
N THR A 245 1.89 0.02 10.15
CA THR A 245 1.06 1.02 9.46
C THR A 245 1.27 2.41 10.06
N HIS A 246 1.24 2.54 11.38
CA HIS A 246 1.44 3.82 12.07
C HIS A 246 2.84 4.40 11.86
N ALA A 247 3.84 3.54 11.64
CA ALA A 247 5.21 3.94 11.37
C ALA A 247 5.47 4.31 9.89
N MET A 248 4.50 4.11 8.99
CA MET A 248 4.72 4.31 7.55
C MET A 248 4.80 5.78 7.15
N PRO A 249 5.60 6.10 6.11
CA PRO A 249 5.62 7.42 5.50
C PRO A 249 4.24 7.89 5.03
N SER A 250 3.39 6.98 4.51
CA SER A 250 2.04 7.34 4.06
C SER A 250 1.10 7.75 5.20
N TRP A 251 1.24 7.15 6.40
CA TRP A 251 0.53 7.58 7.60
C TRP A 251 0.84 9.02 7.92
N LYS A 252 2.13 9.33 8.03
CA LYS A 252 2.61 10.68 8.32
C LYS A 252 2.23 11.68 7.23
N ALA A 253 2.32 11.30 5.97
CA ALA A 253 1.91 12.15 4.85
C ALA A 253 0.41 12.49 4.94
N CYS A 254 -0.43 11.50 5.25
CA CYS A 254 -1.86 11.71 5.46
C CYS A 254 -2.13 12.70 6.62
N GLN A 255 -1.44 12.55 7.76
CA GLN A 255 -1.56 13.50 8.87
C GLN A 255 -1.13 14.93 8.51
N MET A 256 -0.05 15.07 7.74
CA MET A 256 0.42 16.38 7.28
C MET A 256 -0.54 17.01 6.27
N GLU A 257 -1.08 16.20 5.36
CA GLU A 257 -2.08 16.64 4.40
C GLU A 257 -3.36 17.10 5.10
N GLY A 258 -3.81 16.41 6.15
CA GLY A 258 -5.04 16.74 6.88
C GLY A 258 -4.89 17.78 8.00
N THR A 259 -3.66 18.19 8.36
CA THR A 259 -3.42 19.35 9.25
C THR A 259 -3.08 20.62 8.49
N SER A 260 -2.81 20.52 7.19
CA SER A 260 -2.58 21.66 6.31
C SER A 260 -3.90 22.38 5.99
N TRP A 261 -3.99 23.64 6.42
CA TRP A 261 -5.05 24.60 6.08
C TRP A 261 -4.78 25.35 4.77
N ALA A 262 -3.77 24.95 4.00
CA ALA A 262 -3.53 25.52 2.68
C ALA A 262 -4.66 25.12 1.72
N GLY A 263 -5.39 26.10 1.21
CA GLY A 263 -6.54 25.92 0.31
C GLY A 263 -7.58 27.04 0.46
N THR A 264 -8.55 27.10 -0.44
CA THR A 264 -9.71 28.00 -0.36
C THR A 264 -10.67 27.54 0.74
N ALA A 265 -11.61 28.41 1.14
CA ALA A 265 -12.62 28.05 2.14
C ALA A 265 -13.50 26.89 1.65
N GLU A 266 -13.82 26.88 0.35
CA GLU A 266 -14.61 25.85 -0.31
C GLU A 266 -13.86 24.50 -0.34
N GLU A 267 -12.55 24.52 -0.58
CA GLU A 267 -11.68 23.34 -0.54
C GLU A 267 -11.61 22.73 0.86
N ASN A 268 -11.58 23.57 1.90
CA ASN A 268 -11.60 23.11 3.28
C ASN A 268 -12.96 22.52 3.66
N VAL A 269 -14.07 23.06 3.18
CA VAL A 269 -15.43 22.51 3.41
C VAL A 269 -15.62 21.15 2.71
N GLN A 270 -14.96 20.88 1.59
CA GLN A 270 -15.00 19.56 0.95
C GLN A 270 -14.06 18.54 1.60
N LYS A 271 -13.04 19.02 2.30
CA LYS A 271 -11.99 18.20 2.93
C LYS A 271 -12.37 17.73 4.34
N TYR A 272 -13.10 18.54 5.11
CA TYR A 272 -13.49 18.33 6.51
C TYR A 272 -15.01 18.29 6.70
#